data_AF-A0A059X114-F1
#
_entry.id   AF-A0A059X114-F1
#
_cell.length_a   1.000
_cell.length_b   1.000
_cell.length_c   1.000
_cell.angle_alpha   90.00
_cell.angle_beta   90.00
_cell.angle_gamma   90.00
#
_symmetry.space_group_name_H-M   'P 1'
#
loop_
_entity.id
_entity.type
_entity.pdbx_description
1 polymer ?
#
loop_
_entity_poly.entity_id
_entity_poly.type
_entity_poly.pdbx_seq_one_letter_code
_entity_poly.pdbx_strand_id
1 'polypeptide(L)'
;MKQKTLVKKLSKTTKRSKAQPTGLHHHAKRLFHMTPKFVHGMMAGAFIGVVIVLSLRNAVPASALSIISPRDCDTNAVINCGALSTTELQQRYSYAGVAAIYNSFGISAQDIANVGTTAAAGQVYKDGTVTVGGVTVATNAITAGRNNIAGSTKVVSGGVTLYKRPPSVSFRVNSIAAFVVMQNGQFKFAILGACGNPVNATAVPKATPPPPPVTPPPVVETPPVTEVVATPSTQTPPSTPTAIVAVSTPTSLPQTGPGAVMIVALLSVIGGYLFHITHRHIRRRRGTHPI
;
A
#
# COMPACT_ATOMS: atom_id res chain seq x y z
N MET A 1 46.33 -42.95 21.83
CA MET A 1 46.37 -44.33 21.29
C MET A 1 45.38 -44.44 20.14
N LYS A 2 45.87 -44.90 18.98
CA LYS A 2 45.24 -45.73 17.91
C LYS A 2 43.73 -45.53 17.62
N GLN A 3 43.35 -45.05 16.42
CA GLN A 3 43.02 -45.85 15.21
C GLN A 3 41.77 -46.75 15.43
N LYS A 4 40.75 -46.86 14.58
CA LYS A 4 40.78 -46.98 13.11
C LYS A 4 39.35 -47.30 12.58
N THR A 5 39.05 -46.85 11.34
CA THR A 5 38.21 -47.52 10.29
C THR A 5 36.70 -47.73 10.55
N LEU A 6 35.79 -47.78 9.56
CA LEU A 6 35.90 -48.32 8.20
C LEU A 6 34.78 -47.82 7.25
N VAL A 7 35.18 -47.67 5.99
CA VAL A 7 34.49 -47.39 4.73
C VAL A 7 33.37 -48.39 4.36
N LYS A 8 32.30 -47.96 3.65
CA LYS A 8 31.82 -48.67 2.45
C LYS A 8 30.92 -47.87 1.49
N LYS A 9 31.35 -47.89 0.22
CA LYS A 9 30.74 -47.40 -1.03
C LYS A 9 29.46 -48.17 -1.41
N LEU A 10 28.61 -47.57 -2.25
CA LEU A 10 28.04 -48.12 -3.52
C LEU A 10 26.95 -47.14 -4.02
N SER A 11 27.19 -46.29 -5.04
CA SER A 11 27.11 -46.57 -6.49
C SER A 11 25.79 -47.23 -6.94
N LYS A 12 24.92 -46.48 -7.63
CA LYS A 12 24.15 -46.99 -8.78
C LYS A 12 23.66 -45.88 -9.72
N THR A 13 24.31 -45.88 -10.87
CA THR A 13 24.04 -45.27 -12.16
C THR A 13 22.61 -45.55 -12.65
N THR A 14 21.90 -44.53 -13.17
CA THR A 14 20.72 -44.74 -14.02
C THR A 14 20.88 -43.99 -15.34
N LYS A 15 20.51 -44.70 -16.41
CA LYS A 15 20.91 -44.55 -17.81
C LYS A 15 20.21 -43.39 -18.53
N ARG A 16 20.96 -42.81 -19.47
CA ARG A 16 20.50 -42.06 -20.64
C ARG A 16 19.44 -42.84 -21.44
N SER A 17 18.44 -42.11 -21.93
CA SER A 17 17.61 -42.47 -23.08
C SER A 17 17.65 -41.30 -24.08
N LYS A 18 18.02 -41.61 -25.34
CA LYS A 18 18.03 -40.72 -26.51
C LYS A 18 16.64 -40.74 -27.16
N ALA A 19 16.16 -39.60 -27.63
CA ALA A 19 15.17 -39.53 -28.71
C ALA A 19 15.61 -38.46 -29.72
N GLN A 20 15.65 -38.87 -30.99
CA GLN A 20 16.01 -38.07 -32.17
C GLN A 20 14.81 -37.24 -32.68
N PRO A 21 15.06 -36.25 -33.57
CA PRO A 21 14.13 -35.19 -33.92
C PRO A 21 13.25 -35.55 -35.11
N THR A 22 12.04 -34.98 -35.15
CA THR A 22 11.17 -35.00 -36.32
C THR A 22 10.74 -33.59 -36.70
N GLY A 23 11.04 -33.24 -37.95
CA GLY A 23 10.03 -32.74 -38.88
C GLY A 23 9.53 -31.31 -38.68
N LEU A 24 10.27 -30.39 -39.28
CA LEU A 24 9.84 -29.06 -39.72
C LEU A 24 8.57 -29.16 -40.58
N HIS A 25 7.48 -28.46 -40.25
CA HIS A 25 6.48 -28.03 -41.23
C HIS A 25 5.93 -26.64 -40.92
N HIS A 26 5.93 -25.85 -42.00
CA HIS A 26 5.60 -24.44 -42.16
C HIS A 26 4.26 -24.02 -41.55
N HIS A 27 4.10 -22.74 -41.20
CA HIS A 27 2.97 -21.97 -41.71
C HIS A 27 3.24 -20.46 -41.76
N ALA A 28 2.77 -19.91 -42.87
CA ALA A 28 3.08 -18.61 -43.42
C ALA A 28 2.46 -17.43 -42.66
N LYS A 29 3.11 -16.29 -42.86
CA LYS A 29 2.71 -14.92 -42.53
C LYS A 29 1.20 -14.69 -42.77
N ARG A 30 0.47 -14.25 -41.74
CA ARG A 30 -0.73 -13.43 -41.91
C ARG A 30 -0.42 -12.02 -41.42
N LEU A 31 -0.11 -11.16 -42.38
CA LEU A 31 -0.10 -9.70 -42.22
C LEU A 31 -1.55 -9.26 -42.08
N PHE A 32 -1.94 -8.83 -40.88
CA PHE A 32 -3.20 -8.10 -40.69
C PHE A 32 -3.01 -6.67 -41.23
N HIS A 33 -3.59 -6.42 -42.40
CA HIS A 33 -3.89 -5.06 -42.85
C HIS A 33 -5.05 -4.53 -42.02
N MET A 34 -4.77 -3.63 -41.07
CA MET A 34 -5.79 -2.80 -40.44
C MET A 34 -5.93 -1.51 -41.27
N THR A 35 -7.13 -1.30 -41.84
CA THR A 35 -7.50 -0.07 -42.52
C THR A 35 -7.93 0.99 -41.49
N PRO A 36 -7.60 2.29 -41.69
CA PRO A 36 -7.91 3.33 -40.73
C PRO A 36 -9.24 3.99 -41.08
N LYS A 37 -10.33 3.57 -40.44
CA LYS A 37 -11.61 4.30 -40.54
C LYS A 37 -12.39 4.21 -39.24
N PHE A 38 -11.92 4.84 -38.16
CA PHE A 38 -12.77 5.30 -37.06
C PHE A 38 -12.02 6.36 -36.23
N VAL A 39 -11.65 7.46 -36.88
CA VAL A 39 -11.42 8.75 -36.23
C VAL A 39 -12.63 9.60 -36.62
N HIS A 40 -13.11 10.49 -35.74
CA HIS A 40 -14.28 11.41 -35.86
C HIS A 40 -15.49 11.14 -34.94
N GLY A 41 -15.38 10.30 -33.91
CA GLY A 41 -16.52 9.98 -33.05
C GLY A 41 -16.41 10.34 -31.56
N MET A 42 -15.47 11.17 -31.11
CA MET A 42 -15.29 11.41 -29.67
C MET A 42 -14.88 12.86 -29.35
N MET A 43 -15.74 13.83 -29.71
CA MET A 43 -15.64 15.23 -29.26
C MET A 43 -17.00 15.77 -28.81
N ALA A 44 -17.72 14.98 -28.00
CA ALA A 44 -18.91 15.46 -27.28
C ALA A 44 -19.13 14.60 -26.03
N GLY A 45 -18.60 15.02 -24.89
CA GLY A 45 -18.94 14.39 -23.61
C GLY A 45 -17.85 14.46 -22.54
N ALA A 46 -17.51 15.66 -22.07
CA ALA A 46 -16.77 15.80 -20.81
C ALA A 46 -17.04 17.17 -20.14
N PHE A 47 -18.32 17.48 -19.93
CA PHE A 47 -18.75 18.48 -18.95
C PHE A 47 -19.94 17.90 -18.19
N ILE A 48 -19.66 17.12 -17.15
CA ILE A 48 -20.51 16.86 -15.96
C ILE A 48 -19.63 16.03 -15.03
N GLY A 49 -19.36 16.55 -13.82
CA GLY A 49 -18.60 15.79 -12.83
C GLY A 49 -18.03 16.57 -11.64
N VAL A 50 -18.38 17.85 -11.43
CA VAL A 50 -18.19 18.45 -10.10
C VAL A 50 -19.32 17.94 -9.21
N VAL A 51 -19.12 16.77 -8.62
CA VAL A 51 -19.95 16.31 -7.51
C VAL A 51 -19.57 17.14 -6.30
N ILE A 52 -20.39 18.15 -6.02
CA ILE A 52 -20.43 18.83 -4.72
C ILE A 52 -20.92 17.79 -3.71
N VAL A 53 -20.00 17.20 -2.95
CA VAL A 53 -20.31 16.35 -1.80
C VAL A 53 -20.73 17.28 -0.65
N LEU A 54 -21.98 17.74 -0.69
CA LEU A 54 -22.65 18.35 0.44
C LEU A 54 -23.53 17.30 1.14
N SER A 55 -22.99 16.81 2.26
CA SER A 55 -23.70 16.64 3.53
C SER A 55 -24.97 15.78 3.55
N LEU A 56 -24.78 14.46 3.56
CA LEU A 56 -25.62 13.56 4.37
C LEU A 56 -24.72 12.89 5.42
N ARG A 57 -24.63 13.52 6.60
CA ARG A 57 -24.01 12.95 7.80
C ARG A 57 -24.91 11.85 8.37
N ASN A 58 -25.04 10.74 7.66
CA ASN A 58 -25.37 9.50 8.34
C ASN A 58 -24.10 9.06 9.04
N ALA A 59 -24.06 9.24 10.36
CA ALA A 59 -23.01 8.72 11.22
C ALA A 59 -23.05 7.18 11.15
N VAL A 60 -22.42 6.63 10.11
CA VAL A 60 -21.85 5.29 10.21
C VAL A 60 -20.83 5.42 11.33
N PRO A 61 -20.95 4.68 12.45
CA PRO A 61 -19.89 4.68 13.45
C PRO A 61 -18.62 4.32 12.70
N ALA A 62 -17.65 5.24 12.67
CA ALA A 62 -16.35 4.99 12.07
C ALA A 62 -15.87 3.68 12.66
N SER A 63 -15.81 2.64 11.82
CA SER A 63 -15.51 1.30 12.28
C SER A 63 -14.11 1.38 12.89
N ALA A 64 -13.99 1.08 14.18
CA ALA A 64 -12.74 1.23 14.91
C ALA A 64 -11.63 0.48 14.16
N LEU A 65 -10.66 1.23 13.62
CA LEU A 65 -9.53 0.64 12.91
C LEU A 65 -8.86 -0.38 13.81
N SER A 66 -8.65 -1.58 13.28
CA SER A 66 -7.95 -2.68 13.94
C SER A 66 -6.76 -3.13 13.10
N ILE A 67 -5.65 -3.49 13.77
CA ILE A 67 -4.42 -3.95 13.15
C ILE A 67 -4.02 -5.31 13.74
N ILE A 68 -3.35 -6.13 12.94
CA ILE A 68 -2.84 -7.42 13.39
C ILE A 68 -1.36 -7.26 13.74
N SER A 69 -1.01 -7.51 15.00
CA SER A 69 0.36 -7.44 15.50
C SER A 69 0.54 -8.45 16.63
N PRO A 70 1.68 -9.14 16.75
CA PRO A 70 1.98 -9.90 17.95
C PRO A 70 2.06 -8.93 19.14
N ARG A 71 1.41 -9.27 20.26
CA ARG A 71 1.45 -8.43 21.46
C ARG A 71 2.79 -8.61 22.18
N ASP A 72 3.39 -7.49 22.57
CA ASP A 72 4.61 -7.43 23.36
C ASP A 72 4.26 -6.90 24.76
N CYS A 73 4.31 -7.82 25.72
CA CYS A 73 3.94 -7.59 27.11
C CYS A 73 5.16 -7.36 28.01
N ASP A 74 6.32 -7.09 27.42
CA ASP A 74 7.53 -6.84 28.19
C ASP A 74 7.50 -5.50 28.94
N THR A 75 8.51 -5.27 29.77
CA THR A 75 8.63 -4.03 30.56
C THR A 75 9.08 -2.83 29.73
N ASN A 76 9.59 -3.03 28.52
CA ASN A 76 9.99 -1.96 27.62
C ASN A 76 8.78 -1.36 26.88
N ALA A 77 7.68 -2.10 26.72
CA ALA A 77 6.45 -1.63 26.11
C ALA A 77 5.84 -0.41 26.83
N VAL A 78 5.53 0.64 26.07
CA VAL A 78 4.86 1.85 26.61
C VAL A 78 3.44 1.50 27.05
N ILE A 79 2.72 0.74 26.23
CA ILE A 79 1.47 0.09 26.60
C ILE A 79 1.77 -1.40 26.70
N ASN A 80 1.70 -1.98 27.90
CA ASN A 80 1.94 -3.40 28.08
C ASN A 80 0.94 -4.23 27.24
N CYS A 81 1.45 -5.15 26.43
CA CYS A 81 0.71 -5.91 25.42
C CYS A 81 0.11 -5.07 24.29
N GLY A 82 0.53 -3.82 24.13
CA GLY A 82 0.16 -2.93 23.04
C GLY A 82 -1.32 -2.59 22.95
N ALA A 83 -1.77 -2.27 21.73
CA ALA A 83 -3.17 -2.06 21.39
C ALA A 83 -3.39 -2.49 19.93
N LEU A 84 -4.43 -3.28 19.67
CA LEU A 84 -4.73 -3.81 18.34
C LEU A 84 -5.96 -3.15 17.69
N SER A 85 -6.61 -2.24 18.40
CA SER A 85 -7.62 -1.33 17.84
C SER A 85 -7.43 0.09 18.33
N THR A 86 -7.97 1.05 17.57
CA THR A 86 -8.01 2.46 17.96
C THR A 86 -8.80 2.69 19.26
N THR A 87 -9.85 1.90 19.50
CA THR A 87 -10.59 1.91 20.77
C THR A 87 -9.74 1.43 21.94
N GLU A 88 -9.01 0.31 21.77
CA GLU A 88 -8.10 -0.18 22.81
C GLU A 88 -6.99 0.83 23.09
N LEU A 89 -6.45 1.47 22.05
CA LEU A 89 -5.45 2.52 22.18
C LEU A 89 -5.97 3.72 22.97
N GLN A 90 -7.19 4.18 22.68
CA GLN A 90 -7.85 5.27 23.42
C GLN A 90 -8.04 4.93 24.90
N GLN A 91 -8.51 3.72 25.19
CA GLN A 91 -8.71 3.25 26.57
C GLN A 91 -7.39 3.21 27.35
N ARG A 92 -6.34 2.64 26.73
CA ARG A 92 -5.03 2.42 27.37
C ARG A 92 -4.16 3.67 27.45
N TYR A 93 -4.55 4.77 26.81
CA TYR A 93 -3.88 6.06 26.97
C TYR A 93 -3.87 6.56 28.43
N SER A 94 -4.89 6.17 29.19
CA SER A 94 -4.99 6.46 30.63
C SER A 94 -3.98 5.71 31.50
N TYR A 95 -3.26 4.73 30.95
CA TYR A 95 -2.29 3.95 31.72
C TYR A 95 -1.09 4.81 32.16
N ALA A 96 -0.52 4.43 33.30
CA ALA A 96 0.52 5.20 33.96
C ALA A 96 1.69 5.57 33.02
N GLY A 97 1.91 6.87 32.87
CA GLY A 97 3.00 7.45 32.09
C GLY A 97 2.86 7.40 30.57
N VAL A 98 1.81 6.77 30.01
CA VAL A 98 1.60 6.71 28.55
C VAL A 98 1.45 8.12 27.98
N ALA A 99 0.58 8.95 28.58
CA ALA A 99 0.40 10.34 28.18
C ALA A 99 1.70 11.14 28.20
N ALA A 100 2.52 11.01 29.25
CA ALA A 100 3.78 11.72 29.39
C ALA A 100 4.81 11.29 28.32
N ILE A 101 4.86 10.01 28.00
CA ILE A 101 5.72 9.47 26.93
C ILE A 101 5.23 9.95 25.57
N TYR A 102 3.93 9.90 25.28
CA TYR A 102 3.33 10.36 24.02
C TYR A 102 3.56 11.87 23.79
N ASN A 103 3.41 12.67 24.83
CA ASN A 103 3.72 14.10 24.77
C ASN A 103 5.17 14.37 24.36
N SER A 104 6.13 13.52 24.76
CA SER A 104 7.54 13.66 24.33
C SER A 104 7.79 13.40 22.83
N PHE A 105 6.78 12.87 22.13
CA PHE A 105 6.73 12.65 20.69
C PHE A 105 5.77 13.62 19.98
N GLY A 106 5.23 14.62 20.69
CA GLY A 106 4.26 15.58 20.13
C GLY A 106 2.87 14.98 19.89
N ILE A 107 2.55 13.86 20.53
CA ILE A 107 1.24 13.20 20.42
C ILE A 107 0.37 13.68 21.58
N SER A 108 -0.65 14.49 21.27
CA SER A 108 -1.55 15.07 22.28
C SER A 108 -2.69 14.12 22.68
N ALA A 109 -3.35 14.41 23.80
CA ALA A 109 -4.57 13.70 24.19
C ALA A 109 -5.67 13.81 23.12
N GLN A 110 -5.76 14.95 22.43
CA GLN A 110 -6.71 15.16 21.34
C GLN A 110 -6.39 14.28 20.12
N ASP A 111 -5.11 14.08 19.82
CA ASP A 111 -4.69 13.16 18.76
C ASP A 111 -5.14 11.73 19.05
N ILE A 112 -5.03 11.31 20.32
CA ILE A 112 -5.50 9.99 20.75
C ILE A 112 -7.02 9.90 20.73
N ALA A 113 -7.73 10.92 21.21
CA ALA A 113 -9.19 10.98 21.13
C ALA A 113 -9.70 10.87 19.68
N ASN A 114 -8.96 11.43 18.72
CA ASN A 114 -9.32 11.42 17.30
C ASN A 114 -8.74 10.23 16.51
N VAL A 115 -7.94 9.37 17.14
CA VAL A 115 -7.20 8.32 16.42
C VAL A 115 -8.10 7.35 15.65
N GLY A 116 -9.34 7.14 16.11
CA GLY A 116 -10.33 6.31 15.42
C GLY A 116 -10.76 6.83 14.04
N THR A 117 -10.57 8.13 13.76
CA THR A 117 -10.91 8.75 12.46
C THR A 117 -9.69 9.24 11.70
N THR A 118 -8.54 9.43 12.36
CA THR A 118 -7.33 9.99 11.76
C THR A 118 -6.24 8.96 11.46
N ALA A 119 -6.31 7.76 12.07
CA ALA A 119 -5.31 6.73 11.84
C ALA A 119 -5.64 5.85 10.62
N ALA A 120 -4.58 5.43 9.94
CA ALA A 120 -4.59 4.37 8.96
C ALA A 120 -3.73 3.19 9.46
N ALA A 121 -4.04 1.98 8.99
CA ALA A 121 -3.16 0.83 9.20
C ALA A 121 -1.88 1.02 8.37
N GLY A 122 -0.73 0.88 9.01
CA GLY A 122 0.56 0.98 8.38
C GLY A 122 1.62 0.12 9.05
N GLN A 123 2.84 0.23 8.56
CA GLN A 123 4.00 -0.50 9.07
C GLN A 123 5.12 0.49 9.39
N VAL A 124 5.81 0.25 10.50
CA VAL A 124 7.10 0.90 10.79
C VAL A 124 8.17 -0.17 10.60
N TYR A 125 9.18 0.14 9.79
CA TYR A 125 10.26 -0.76 9.43
C TYR A 125 11.50 -0.52 10.27
N LYS A 126 12.32 -1.57 10.37
CA LYS A 126 13.58 -1.58 11.12
C LYS A 126 14.61 -0.59 10.59
N ASP A 127 14.55 -0.28 9.30
CA ASP A 127 15.39 0.73 8.64
C ASP A 127 14.95 2.18 8.93
N GLY A 128 13.81 2.38 9.61
CA GLY A 128 13.26 3.69 9.92
C GLY A 128 12.21 4.19 8.91
N THR A 129 11.82 3.37 7.93
CA THR A 129 10.75 3.70 6.98
C THR A 129 9.36 3.50 7.61
N VAL A 130 8.40 4.35 7.26
CA VAL A 130 6.98 4.19 7.65
C VAL A 130 6.13 4.14 6.39
N THR A 131 5.25 3.14 6.29
CA THR A 131 4.36 2.98 5.13
C THR A 131 2.88 2.91 5.52
N VAL A 132 2.03 3.38 4.61
CA VAL A 132 0.57 3.23 4.65
C VAL A 132 0.13 2.74 3.28
N GLY A 133 -0.63 1.64 3.22
CA GLY A 133 -1.07 1.06 1.93
C GLY A 133 0.08 0.72 0.97
N GLY A 134 1.25 0.36 1.49
CA GLY A 134 2.45 0.05 0.70
C GLY A 134 3.25 1.27 0.20
N VAL A 135 2.79 2.50 0.49
CA VAL A 135 3.48 3.74 0.11
C VAL A 135 4.26 4.28 1.31
N THR A 136 5.52 4.66 1.09
CA THR A 136 6.32 5.34 2.12
C THR A 136 5.80 6.74 2.38
N VAL A 137 5.43 7.01 3.63
CA VAL A 137 4.90 8.31 4.09
C VAL A 137 5.89 9.06 4.98
N ALA A 138 6.85 8.36 5.57
CA ALA A 138 7.93 8.94 6.37
C ALA A 138 9.18 8.06 6.41
N THR A 139 10.30 8.67 6.75
CA THR A 139 11.61 8.03 6.93
C THR A 139 12.27 8.53 8.22
N ASN A 140 13.43 7.97 8.59
CA ASN A 140 14.18 8.35 9.79
C ASN A 140 13.34 8.23 11.07
N ALA A 141 12.55 7.16 11.18
CA ALA A 141 11.72 6.93 12.36
C ALA A 141 12.58 6.82 13.63
N ILE A 142 12.09 7.42 14.70
CA ILE A 142 12.57 7.27 16.08
C ILE A 142 11.38 6.79 16.91
N THR A 143 11.63 5.83 17.79
CA THR A 143 10.65 5.29 18.74
C THR A 143 11.18 5.37 20.16
N ALA A 144 10.37 5.03 21.16
CA ALA A 144 10.81 4.91 22.53
C ALA A 144 10.13 3.74 23.26
N GLY A 145 10.87 3.16 24.19
CA GLY A 145 10.33 2.28 25.22
C GLY A 145 10.74 2.75 26.61
N ARG A 146 10.30 2.01 27.63
CA ARG A 146 10.55 2.30 29.05
C ARG A 146 11.92 1.85 29.54
N ASN A 147 12.57 0.90 28.87
CA ASN A 147 13.86 0.34 29.30
C ASN A 147 15.03 0.94 28.53
N ASN A 148 16.19 1.02 29.17
CA ASN A 148 17.42 1.38 28.50
C ASN A 148 17.94 0.20 27.66
N ILE A 149 18.02 0.38 26.34
CA ILE A 149 18.69 -0.56 25.43
C ILE A 149 19.92 0.14 24.88
N ALA A 150 21.05 -0.55 24.74
CA ALA A 150 22.27 0.02 24.17
C ALA A 150 21.99 0.75 22.84
N GLY A 151 22.48 1.98 22.70
CA GLY A 151 22.13 2.86 21.58
C GLY A 151 20.88 3.73 21.81
N SER A 152 20.30 3.73 23.01
CA SER A 152 19.20 4.64 23.37
C SER A 152 19.68 5.94 23.99
N THR A 153 18.89 7.00 23.79
CA THR A 153 19.03 8.27 24.50
C THR A 153 17.96 8.39 25.57
N LYS A 154 18.38 8.60 26.83
CA LYS A 154 17.46 8.83 27.95
C LYS A 154 16.78 10.19 27.82
N VAL A 155 15.46 10.22 28.00
CA VAL A 155 14.63 11.44 28.02
C VAL A 155 13.69 11.38 29.21
N VAL A 156 13.45 12.51 29.87
CA VAL A 156 12.46 12.63 30.95
C VAL A 156 11.35 13.56 30.49
N SER A 157 10.09 13.12 30.60
CA SER A 157 8.91 13.88 30.22
C SER A 157 7.82 13.63 31.24
N GLY A 158 7.24 14.70 31.81
CA GLY A 158 6.19 14.59 32.83
C GLY A 158 6.55 13.70 34.02
N GLY A 159 7.82 13.73 34.46
CA GLY A 159 8.34 12.87 35.54
C GLY A 159 8.61 11.41 35.15
N VAL A 160 8.31 11.01 33.90
CA VAL A 160 8.52 9.65 33.39
C VAL A 160 9.82 9.60 32.59
N THR A 161 10.67 8.62 32.90
CA THR A 161 11.85 8.31 32.09
C THR A 161 11.46 7.41 30.92
N LEU A 162 11.90 7.78 29.73
CA LEU A 162 11.80 6.97 28.51
C LEU A 162 13.16 6.97 27.78
N TYR A 163 13.30 6.08 26.81
CA TYR A 163 14.56 5.88 26.10
C TYR A 163 14.32 5.86 24.59
N LYS A 164 14.64 6.97 23.92
CA LYS A 164 14.45 7.14 22.47
C LYS A 164 15.55 6.43 21.68
N ARG A 165 15.20 5.85 20.53
CA ARG A 165 16.12 5.11 19.65
C ARG A 165 15.53 4.93 18.24
N PRO A 166 16.35 4.72 17.19
CA PRO A 166 15.84 4.26 15.92
C PRO A 166 15.31 2.81 16.00
N PRO A 167 14.33 2.41 15.17
CA PRO A 167 13.83 1.04 15.10
C PRO A 167 14.92 -0.03 14.96
N SER A 168 16.02 0.28 14.26
CA SER A 168 17.17 -0.61 14.05
C SER A 168 17.80 -1.14 15.35
N VAL A 169 17.69 -0.37 16.45
CA VAL A 169 18.22 -0.72 17.78
C VAL A 169 17.31 -1.70 18.52
N SER A 170 15.98 -1.59 18.40
CA SER A 170 15.04 -2.37 19.22
C SER A 170 14.22 -3.41 18.47
N PHE A 171 14.06 -3.29 17.15
CA PHE A 171 13.20 -4.20 16.41
C PHE A 171 13.92 -5.53 16.17
N ARG A 172 13.36 -6.60 16.73
CA ARG A 172 13.80 -7.98 16.48
C ARG A 172 13.30 -8.51 15.13
N VAL A 173 12.22 -7.93 14.62
CA VAL A 173 11.61 -8.22 13.32
C VAL A 173 11.82 -7.07 12.33
N ASN A 174 11.59 -7.30 11.04
CA ASN A 174 11.84 -6.28 10.01
C ASN A 174 10.83 -5.13 10.01
N SER A 175 9.61 -5.36 10.49
CA SER A 175 8.60 -4.32 10.65
C SER A 175 7.59 -4.68 11.75
N ILE A 176 6.93 -3.66 12.29
CA ILE A 176 5.85 -3.79 13.26
C ILE A 176 4.64 -3.00 12.75
N ALA A 177 3.45 -3.62 12.82
CA ALA A 177 2.19 -2.96 12.47
C ALA A 177 1.91 -1.79 13.39
N ALA A 178 1.37 -0.70 12.83
CA ALA A 178 1.19 0.56 13.54
C ALA A 178 -0.10 1.28 13.14
N PHE A 179 -0.62 2.07 14.06
CA PHE A 179 -1.56 3.14 13.76
C PHE A 179 -0.77 4.34 13.25
N VAL A 180 -0.92 4.68 11.98
CA VAL A 180 -0.22 5.81 11.36
C VAL A 180 -1.19 6.97 11.19
N VAL A 181 -0.91 8.10 11.82
CA VAL A 181 -1.76 9.30 11.72
C VAL A 181 -1.17 10.25 10.70
N MET A 182 -1.99 10.62 9.72
CA MET A 182 -1.69 11.61 8.71
C MET A 182 -2.39 12.93 9.04
N GLN A 183 -1.71 14.05 8.91
CA GLN A 183 -2.29 15.39 9.05
C GLN A 183 -1.95 16.20 7.80
N ASN A 184 -2.98 16.77 7.16
CA ASN A 184 -2.83 17.56 5.92
C ASN A 184 -2.09 16.80 4.79
N GLY A 185 -2.25 15.49 4.73
CA GLY A 185 -1.59 14.63 3.73
C GLY A 185 -0.11 14.34 4.01
N GLN A 186 0.40 14.70 5.19
CA GLN A 186 1.75 14.37 5.63
C GLN A 186 1.71 13.49 6.88
N PHE A 187 2.76 12.69 7.07
CA PHE A 187 2.92 11.91 8.28
C PHE A 187 3.00 12.83 9.51
N LYS A 188 2.22 12.53 10.56
CA LYS A 188 2.28 13.23 11.85
C LYS A 188 3.02 12.40 12.90
N PHE A 189 2.53 11.19 13.15
CA PHE A 189 3.13 10.23 14.07
C PHE A 189 2.63 8.81 13.77
N ALA A 190 3.24 7.82 14.40
CA ALA A 190 2.69 6.47 14.47
C ALA A 190 2.77 5.89 15.88
N ILE A 191 1.97 4.86 16.14
CA ILE A 191 1.97 4.10 17.40
C ILE A 191 2.03 2.62 17.05
N LEU A 192 3.05 1.92 17.55
CA LEU A 192 3.25 0.49 17.28
C LEU A 192 2.15 -0.33 17.97
N GLY A 193 1.48 -1.20 17.21
CA GLY A 193 0.40 -2.03 17.73
C GLY A 193 0.84 -3.03 18.79
N ALA A 194 2.03 -3.63 18.60
CA ALA A 194 2.58 -4.66 19.49
C ALA A 194 2.80 -4.19 20.92
N CYS A 195 3.31 -2.97 21.11
CA CYS A 195 3.85 -2.47 22.39
C CYS A 195 3.36 -1.05 22.75
N GLY A 196 2.56 -0.42 21.90
CA GLY A 196 2.08 0.96 22.08
C GLY A 196 3.17 2.02 22.05
N ASN A 197 4.38 1.69 21.63
CA ASN A 197 5.49 2.64 21.57
C ASN A 197 5.21 3.74 20.53
N PRO A 198 5.39 5.02 20.87
CA PRO A 198 5.19 6.10 19.92
C PRO A 198 6.33 6.15 18.90
N VAL A 199 6.05 6.75 17.75
CA VAL A 199 6.99 6.94 16.66
C VAL A 199 6.81 8.35 16.10
N ASN A 200 7.92 9.10 16.05
CA ASN A 200 8.04 10.28 15.19
C ASN A 200 9.03 9.96 14.06
N ALA A 201 8.88 10.64 12.94
CA ALA A 201 9.65 10.39 11.74
C ALA A 201 9.64 11.66 10.88
N THR A 202 10.49 11.69 9.87
CA THR A 202 10.53 12.77 8.88
C THR A 202 9.53 12.45 7.77
N ALA A 203 8.50 13.29 7.61
CA ALA A 203 7.52 13.10 6.55
C ALA A 203 8.17 13.18 5.16
N VAL A 204 7.77 12.28 4.26
CA VAL A 204 8.13 12.43 2.84
C VAL A 204 7.33 13.61 2.29
N PRO A 205 7.98 14.60 1.63
CA PRO A 205 7.27 15.73 1.03
C PRO A 205 6.20 15.22 0.06
N LYS A 206 4.98 15.73 0.19
CA LYS A 206 3.93 15.48 -0.79
C LYS A 206 4.40 16.02 -2.13
N ALA A 207 4.44 15.18 -3.17
CA ALA A 207 4.69 15.67 -4.52
C ALA A 207 3.65 16.75 -4.85
N THR A 208 4.12 17.96 -5.11
CA THR A 208 3.28 19.04 -5.64
C THR A 208 2.79 18.59 -7.01
N PRO A 209 1.50 18.78 -7.36
CA PRO A 209 1.06 18.61 -8.74
C PRO A 209 2.01 19.39 -9.65
N PRO A 210 2.42 18.83 -10.81
CA PRO A 210 3.14 19.62 -11.79
C PRO A 210 2.38 20.92 -12.03
N PRO A 211 3.05 22.08 -12.15
CA PRO A 211 2.37 23.28 -12.59
C PRO A 211 1.58 22.95 -13.87
N PRO A 212 0.36 23.51 -14.04
CA PRO A 212 -0.40 23.28 -15.26
C PRO A 212 0.50 23.56 -16.46
N PRO A 213 0.43 22.75 -17.54
CA PRO A 213 1.26 22.97 -18.72
C PRO A 213 1.10 24.42 -19.14
N VAL A 214 2.16 25.22 -19.00
CA VAL A 214 2.17 26.57 -19.51
C VAL A 214 1.96 26.42 -21.00
N THR A 215 0.81 26.89 -21.49
CA THR A 215 0.54 26.93 -22.92
C THR A 215 1.69 27.70 -23.54
N PRO A 216 2.50 27.10 -24.42
CA PRO A 216 3.57 27.85 -25.04
C PRO A 216 2.94 29.08 -25.71
N PRO A 217 3.52 30.28 -25.54
CA PRO A 217 3.05 31.45 -26.26
C PRO A 217 3.03 31.11 -27.77
N PRO A 218 2.07 31.66 -28.53
CA PRO A 218 1.97 31.39 -29.96
C PRO A 218 3.35 31.64 -30.59
N VAL A 219 3.92 30.58 -31.15
CA VAL A 219 5.15 30.63 -31.92
C VAL A 219 4.90 31.63 -33.04
N VAL A 220 5.54 32.80 -32.95
CA VAL A 220 5.63 33.72 -34.07
C VAL A 220 6.43 33.00 -35.15
N GLU A 221 5.72 32.64 -36.20
CA GLU A 221 6.24 31.97 -37.38
C GLU A 221 7.39 32.82 -37.94
N THR A 222 8.61 32.30 -37.85
CA THR A 222 9.79 32.94 -38.42
C THR A 222 9.89 32.48 -39.87
N PRO A 223 10.08 33.39 -40.85
CA PRO A 223 10.10 33.02 -42.27
C PRO A 223 11.23 32.04 -42.61
N PRO A 224 11.08 31.26 -43.69
CA PRO A 224 11.92 30.11 -43.99
C PRO A 224 13.31 30.58 -44.43
N VAL A 225 14.34 30.15 -43.71
CA VAL A 225 15.73 30.26 -44.19
C VAL A 225 16.13 28.94 -44.81
N THR A 226 16.10 28.97 -46.14
CA THR A 226 16.99 28.34 -47.12
C THR A 226 17.75 27.08 -46.71
N GLU A 227 17.29 25.99 -47.32
CA GLU A 227 17.97 24.76 -47.70
C GLU A 227 19.47 24.93 -48.02
N VAL A 228 20.32 24.21 -47.29
CA VAL A 228 21.68 23.87 -47.76
C VAL A 228 21.87 22.36 -47.64
N VAL A 229 22.24 21.79 -48.79
CA VAL A 229 22.36 20.39 -49.18
C VAL A 229 23.71 19.80 -48.73
N ALA A 230 23.75 18.46 -48.66
CA ALA A 230 24.89 17.53 -48.68
C ALA A 230 25.46 17.11 -47.30
N THR A 231 25.78 15.85 -46.98
CA THR A 231 25.90 14.57 -47.72
C THR A 231 25.96 13.40 -46.69
N PRO A 232 25.84 12.12 -47.09
CA PRO A 232 25.53 10.98 -46.23
C PRO A 232 26.77 10.24 -45.73
N SER A 233 26.64 9.52 -44.60
CA SER A 233 27.58 8.46 -44.22
C SER A 233 26.87 7.33 -43.44
N THR A 234 26.67 6.24 -44.18
CA THR A 234 27.06 4.86 -43.87
C THR A 234 26.61 4.16 -42.57
N GLN A 235 25.88 3.07 -42.82
CA GLN A 235 25.40 2.01 -41.93
C GLN A 235 26.55 1.22 -41.27
N THR A 236 26.35 0.62 -40.09
CA THR A 236 26.28 -0.86 -39.86
C THR A 236 25.88 -1.15 -38.39
N PRO A 237 24.94 -2.10 -38.11
CA PRO A 237 24.72 -2.74 -36.80
C PRO A 237 25.46 -4.10 -36.73
N PRO A 238 25.20 -5.10 -35.83
CA PRO A 238 24.67 -5.15 -34.46
C PRO A 238 25.63 -5.90 -33.49
N SER A 239 25.34 -5.90 -32.18
CA SER A 239 25.70 -7.04 -31.31
C SER A 239 24.63 -7.30 -30.24
N THR A 240 24.27 -8.58 -30.16
CA THR A 240 23.11 -9.21 -29.49
C THR A 240 23.44 -9.61 -28.03
N PRO A 241 22.59 -10.34 -27.28
CA PRO A 241 22.11 -9.92 -25.95
C PRO A 241 22.65 -10.79 -24.80
N THR A 242 22.40 -10.40 -23.55
CA THR A 242 22.44 -11.37 -22.44
C THR A 242 21.14 -11.28 -21.65
N ALA A 243 20.42 -12.39 -21.67
CA ALA A 243 19.21 -12.65 -20.92
C ALA A 243 19.52 -12.83 -19.43
N ILE A 244 18.65 -12.30 -18.56
CA ILE A 244 18.43 -12.87 -17.23
C ILE A 244 16.92 -12.92 -16.96
N VAL A 245 16.40 -14.13 -17.15
CA VAL A 245 15.42 -14.86 -16.33
C VAL A 245 14.31 -14.04 -15.66
N ALA A 246 13.10 -14.24 -16.19
CA ALA A 246 11.85 -14.05 -15.49
C ALA A 246 11.76 -14.99 -14.28
N VAL A 247 11.43 -14.44 -13.10
CA VAL A 247 10.91 -15.21 -11.96
C VAL A 247 9.51 -14.70 -11.65
N SER A 248 8.61 -15.67 -11.59
CA SER A 248 7.17 -15.58 -11.42
C SER A 248 6.70 -14.80 -10.19
N THR A 249 5.66 -14.01 -10.41
CA THR A 249 4.62 -13.58 -9.46
C THR A 249 4.26 -14.64 -8.42
N PRO A 250 3.95 -14.18 -7.19
CA PRO A 250 2.67 -14.56 -6.61
C PRO A 250 1.77 -13.34 -6.43
N THR A 251 0.56 -13.47 -6.96
CA THR A 251 -0.61 -12.63 -6.70
C THR A 251 -0.92 -12.65 -5.21
N SER A 252 -0.52 -11.61 -4.48
CA SER A 252 -1.11 -11.33 -3.16
C SER A 252 -2.51 -10.78 -3.37
N LEU A 253 -3.53 -11.56 -3.01
CA LEU A 253 -4.89 -11.06 -2.86
C LEU A 253 -4.89 -9.92 -1.82
N PRO A 254 -5.65 -8.83 -2.03
CA PRO A 254 -5.92 -7.91 -0.93
C PRO A 254 -6.72 -8.65 0.15
N GLN A 255 -6.13 -8.81 1.33
CA GLN A 255 -6.84 -9.25 2.52
C GLN A 255 -7.81 -8.15 2.97
N THR A 256 -9.01 -8.14 2.40
CA THR A 256 -10.19 -7.62 3.09
C THR A 256 -10.64 -8.68 4.07
N GLY A 257 -10.57 -8.37 5.37
CA GLY A 257 -10.99 -9.28 6.43
C GLY A 257 -12.46 -9.74 6.28
N PRO A 258 -12.89 -10.77 7.04
CA PRO A 258 -14.20 -11.43 6.90
C PRO A 258 -15.44 -10.53 7.07
N GLY A 259 -15.28 -9.28 7.52
CA GLY A 259 -16.38 -8.33 7.68
C GLY A 259 -16.92 -7.73 6.38
N ALA A 260 -16.14 -7.71 5.29
CA ALA A 260 -16.55 -7.04 4.04
C ALA A 260 -17.35 -7.95 3.08
N VAL A 261 -17.14 -9.28 3.13
CA VAL A 261 -17.74 -10.22 2.17
C VAL A 261 -19.21 -10.51 2.50
N MET A 262 -19.61 -10.42 3.78
CA MET A 262 -21.00 -10.65 4.18
C MET A 262 -21.93 -9.48 3.80
N ILE A 263 -21.41 -8.27 3.64
CA ILE A 263 -22.22 -7.09 3.28
C ILE A 263 -22.55 -7.08 1.78
N VAL A 264 -21.62 -7.51 0.92
CA VAL A 264 -21.85 -7.57 -0.54
C VAL A 264 -22.82 -8.70 -0.92
N ALA A 265 -22.81 -9.82 -0.19
CA ALA A 265 -23.76 -10.92 -0.41
C ALA A 265 -25.18 -10.57 0.07
N LEU A 266 -25.34 -9.82 1.17
CA LEU A 266 -26.67 -9.41 1.65
C LEU A 266 -27.31 -8.30 0.80
N LEU A 267 -26.51 -7.35 0.28
CA LEU A 267 -27.03 -6.27 -0.57
C LEU A 267 -27.47 -6.75 -1.96
N SER A 268 -26.85 -7.79 -2.51
CA SER A 268 -27.24 -8.36 -3.80
C SER A 268 -28.55 -9.17 -3.73
N VAL A 269 -28.83 -9.83 -2.60
CA VAL A 269 -30.11 -10.54 -2.38
C VAL A 269 -31.27 -9.55 -2.15
N ILE A 270 -31.06 -8.47 -1.38
CA ILE A 270 -32.10 -7.47 -1.11
C ILE A 270 -32.42 -6.64 -2.37
N GLY A 271 -31.39 -6.24 -3.14
CA GLY A 271 -31.57 -5.51 -4.40
C GLY A 271 -32.33 -6.34 -5.46
N GLY A 272 -32.00 -7.62 -5.61
CA GLY A 272 -32.70 -8.53 -6.51
C GLY A 272 -34.17 -8.75 -6.13
N TYR A 273 -34.48 -8.83 -4.83
CA TYR A 273 -35.84 -9.02 -4.33
C TYR A 273 -36.74 -7.79 -4.60
N LEU A 274 -36.22 -6.57 -4.37
CA LEU A 274 -36.97 -5.33 -4.62
C LEU A 274 -37.22 -5.07 -6.12
N PHE A 275 -36.26 -5.41 -6.98
CA PHE A 275 -36.44 -5.34 -8.45
C PHE A 275 -37.50 -6.34 -8.95
N HIS A 276 -37.54 -7.55 -8.38
CA HIS A 276 -38.52 -8.56 -8.77
C HIS A 276 -39.96 -8.18 -8.34
N ILE A 277 -40.15 -7.54 -7.18
CA ILE A 277 -41.49 -7.09 -6.72
C ILE A 277 -42.01 -5.95 -7.58
N THR A 278 -41.18 -4.95 -7.87
CA THR A 278 -41.56 -3.79 -8.69
C THR A 278 -41.88 -4.20 -10.14
N HIS A 279 -41.11 -5.11 -10.73
CA HIS A 279 -41.40 -5.62 -12.08
C HIS A 279 -42.73 -6.41 -12.16
N ARG A 280 -43.11 -7.18 -11.12
CA ARG A 280 -44.42 -7.87 -11.07
C ARG A 280 -45.59 -6.90 -10.92
N HIS A 281 -45.45 -5.82 -10.15
CA HIS A 281 -46.52 -4.83 -9.99
C HIS A 281 -46.77 -4.02 -11.27
N ILE A 282 -45.73 -3.70 -12.04
CA ILE A 282 -45.89 -2.96 -13.31
C ILE A 282 -46.56 -3.83 -14.38
N ARG A 283 -46.23 -5.13 -14.47
CA ARG A 283 -46.91 -6.03 -15.43
C ARG A 283 -48.38 -6.25 -15.12
N ARG A 284 -48.79 -6.27 -13.84
CA ARG A 284 -50.20 -6.42 -13.46
C ARG A 284 -51.05 -5.19 -13.79
N ARG A 285 -50.46 -3.99 -13.88
CA ARG A 285 -51.19 -2.76 -14.25
C ARG A 285 -51.36 -2.54 -15.75
N ARG A 286 -50.65 -3.29 -16.61
CA ARG A 286 -50.78 -3.20 -18.08
C ARG A 286 -51.70 -4.25 -18.70
N GLY A 287 -52.38 -5.06 -17.87
CA GLY A 287 -53.24 -6.16 -18.31
C GLY A 287 -54.75 -5.88 -18.28
N THR A 288 -55.19 -4.66 -17.96
CA THR A 288 -56.63 -4.32 -17.88
C THR A 288 -56.94 -3.07 -18.67
N HIS A 289 -56.97 -3.21 -20.00
CA HIS A 289 -57.84 -2.42 -20.86
C HIS A 289 -58.49 -3.37 -21.86
N PRO A 290 -59.73 -3.82 -21.62
CA PRO A 290 -60.59 -4.24 -22.71
C PRO A 290 -61.03 -2.99 -23.48
N ILE A 291 -60.92 -3.11 -24.81
CA ILE A 291 -61.58 -2.40 -25.93
C ILE A 291 -62.38 -1.16 -25.56
#